data_AF-A0A5C9BA25-F1
#
_entry.id   AF-A0A5C9BA25-F1
#
_cell.length_a   1.000
_cell.length_b   1.000
_cell.length_c   1.000
_cell.angle_alpha   90.00
_cell.angle_beta   90.00
_cell.angle_gamma   90.00
#
_symmetry.space_group_name_H-M   'P 1'
#
loop_
_entity.id
_entity.type
_entity.pdbx_description
1 polymer ?
#
loop_
_entity_poly.entity_id
_entity_poly.type
_entity_poly.pdbx_seq_one_letter_code
_entity_poly.pdbx_strand_id
1 'polypeptide(L)'
;MKRDLSGKIGAICGFVVSMTMAVFVISAFSNAVAAPVQAGHAASSFNHLKTGFPLTGAHTTAACESCHTGGVFKGTPKTCAGCHTVGSRSRATPKPARHIQTSGACESCHSSTASFQVAIFNHTGITAGCASCHNNVTAPGKSSSHVNTTAPCESCHKSTTSFLGATFSHTGITAGCASCHNNV
;
A
#
# COMPACT_ATOMS: atom_id res chain seq x y z
N MET A 1 13.88 48.30 -12.16
CA MET A 1 15.06 48.17 -11.28
C MET A 1 15.98 47.13 -11.91
N LYS A 2 16.98 47.58 -12.67
CA LYS A 2 17.98 46.74 -13.32
C LYS A 2 19.09 46.43 -12.31
N ARG A 3 19.62 45.22 -12.30
CA ARG A 3 21.05 44.94 -12.03
C ARG A 3 21.42 43.50 -12.36
N ASP A 4 21.92 43.38 -13.59
CA ASP A 4 22.90 42.41 -14.06
C ASP A 4 24.23 42.60 -13.29
N LEU A 5 24.99 41.53 -13.04
CA LEU A 5 26.46 41.57 -13.13
C LEU A 5 27.06 40.15 -13.15
N SER A 6 27.39 39.75 -14.36
CA SER A 6 28.39 38.75 -14.75
C SER A 6 29.81 39.10 -14.24
N GLY A 7 30.64 38.08 -13.97
CA GLY A 7 32.07 38.13 -14.36
C GLY A 7 33.16 37.66 -13.39
N LYS A 8 34.11 36.93 -14.01
CA LYS A 8 35.57 36.77 -13.74
C LYS A 8 35.97 35.58 -12.86
N ILE A 9 36.50 34.48 -13.41
CA ILE A 9 37.84 34.26 -14.03
C ILE A 9 38.98 34.61 -13.06
N GLY A 10 39.74 33.58 -12.67
CA GLY A 10 41.01 33.69 -11.97
C GLY A 10 41.69 32.33 -11.84
N ALA A 11 42.54 31.99 -12.80
CA ALA A 11 43.50 30.88 -12.75
C ALA A 11 44.88 31.44 -12.42
N ILE A 12 45.60 30.87 -11.45
CA ILE A 12 47.08 30.87 -11.42
C ILE A 12 47.67 29.93 -10.36
N CYS A 13 48.72 29.21 -10.79
CA CYS A 13 49.92 28.73 -10.06
C CYS A 13 49.71 27.90 -8.78
N GLY A 14 50.23 26.68 -8.63
CA GLY A 14 51.55 26.21 -9.03
C GLY A 14 52.31 25.84 -7.75
N PHE A 15 52.39 24.56 -7.41
CA PHE A 15 53.39 24.07 -6.46
C PHE A 15 53.88 22.68 -6.87
N VAL A 16 55.15 22.68 -7.24
CA VAL A 16 56.01 21.52 -7.47
C VAL A 16 56.30 20.84 -6.12
N VAL A 17 56.04 19.54 -6.01
CA VAL A 17 56.65 18.69 -4.97
C VAL A 17 57.26 17.47 -5.63
N SER A 18 58.53 17.29 -5.28
CA SER A 18 59.53 16.40 -5.81
C SER A 18 59.36 14.97 -5.28
N MET A 19 59.41 14.01 -6.20
CA MET A 19 60.26 12.81 -6.17
C MET A 19 60.52 12.12 -4.81
N THR A 20 59.85 10.98 -4.57
CA THR A 20 60.50 9.72 -4.12
C THR A 20 59.60 8.53 -4.43
N MET A 21 60.05 7.67 -5.34
CA MET A 21 59.48 6.35 -5.62
C MET A 21 59.79 5.40 -4.44
N ALA A 22 58.79 5.09 -3.63
CA ALA A 22 58.83 3.98 -2.68
C ALA A 22 57.79 2.94 -3.10
N VAL A 23 58.28 1.86 -3.70
CA VAL A 23 57.50 0.65 -4.00
C VAL A 23 57.17 -0.03 -2.67
N PHE A 24 56.00 0.27 -2.12
CA PHE A 24 55.41 -0.54 -1.05
C PHE A 24 54.42 -1.52 -1.65
N VAL A 25 54.84 -2.79 -1.68
CA VAL A 25 53.97 -3.94 -1.89
C VAL A 25 53.00 -4.00 -0.71
N ILE A 26 51.80 -3.44 -0.88
CA ILE A 26 50.73 -3.59 0.10
C ILE A 26 50.07 -4.95 -0.16
N SER A 27 50.50 -5.94 0.62
CA SER A 27 49.87 -7.23 0.78
C SER A 27 48.36 -7.05 1.00
N ALA A 28 47.55 -7.72 0.18
CA ALA A 28 46.12 -7.80 0.37
C ALA A 28 45.82 -8.55 1.68
N PHE A 29 45.62 -7.81 2.77
CA PHE A 29 45.02 -8.36 3.98
C PHE A 29 43.51 -8.44 3.77
N SER A 30 43.06 -9.60 3.31
CA SER A 30 41.66 -10.02 3.37
C SER A 30 41.24 -10.16 4.83
N ASN A 31 40.82 -9.06 5.46
CA ASN A 31 40.09 -9.14 6.73
C ASN A 31 38.66 -9.59 6.43
N ALA A 32 38.49 -10.92 6.34
CA ALA A 32 37.18 -11.54 6.44
C ALA A 32 36.62 -11.23 7.84
N VAL A 33 35.78 -10.20 7.94
CA VAL A 33 34.87 -10.06 9.07
C VAL A 33 33.92 -11.25 9.02
N ALA A 34 34.06 -12.17 9.98
CA ALA A 34 33.12 -13.25 10.17
C ALA A 34 31.73 -12.62 10.37
N ALA A 35 30.83 -12.85 9.40
CA ALA A 35 29.41 -12.67 9.63
C ALA A 35 29.02 -13.48 10.87
N PRO A 36 28.06 -13.03 11.71
CA PRO A 36 27.58 -13.85 12.80
C PRO A 36 27.17 -15.20 12.22
N VAL A 37 27.80 -16.25 12.72
CA VAL A 37 27.40 -17.63 12.44
C VAL A 37 25.98 -17.75 12.95
N GLN A 38 24.99 -17.67 12.06
CA GLN A 38 23.65 -18.11 12.38
C GLN A 38 23.82 -19.62 12.60
N ALA A 39 23.89 -20.03 13.86
CA ALA A 39 23.80 -21.42 14.22
C ALA A 39 22.51 -21.94 13.57
N GLY A 40 22.68 -22.68 12.48
CA GLY A 40 21.61 -23.37 11.80
C GLY A 40 20.99 -24.26 12.86
N HIS A 41 19.82 -23.86 13.35
CA HIS A 41 19.01 -24.76 14.13
C HIS A 41 18.74 -25.91 13.17
N ALA A 42 19.29 -27.08 13.47
CA ALA A 42 18.85 -28.31 12.83
C ALA A 42 17.35 -28.37 13.08
N ALA A 43 16.57 -27.91 12.11
CA ALA A 43 15.13 -27.91 12.19
C ALA A 43 14.75 -29.38 12.19
N SER A 44 14.58 -29.96 13.39
CA SER A 44 13.67 -31.08 13.56
C SER A 44 12.43 -30.69 12.77
N SER A 45 12.10 -31.44 11.72
CA SER A 45 11.06 -31.09 10.74
C SER A 45 9.78 -30.66 11.47
N PHE A 46 9.65 -29.35 11.71
CA PHE A 46 8.53 -28.78 12.45
C PHE A 46 7.47 -28.50 11.42
N ASN A 47 6.43 -29.32 11.44
CA ASN A 47 5.39 -29.24 10.43
C ASN A 47 4.32 -28.21 10.86
N HIS A 48 4.40 -27.01 10.27
CA HIS A 48 3.40 -25.95 10.47
C HIS A 48 1.96 -26.38 10.14
N LEU A 49 1.76 -27.39 9.28
CA LEU A 49 0.43 -27.93 8.98
C LEU A 49 -0.28 -28.49 10.23
N LYS A 50 0.48 -28.95 11.23
CA LYS A 50 -0.07 -29.42 12.51
C LYS A 50 -0.48 -28.28 13.45
N THR A 51 -0.09 -27.05 13.15
CA THR A 51 -0.37 -25.87 13.98
C THR A 51 -1.68 -25.17 13.61
N GLY A 52 -2.30 -25.54 12.48
CA GLY A 52 -3.49 -24.86 11.95
C GLY A 52 -3.18 -23.56 11.21
N PHE A 53 -1.92 -23.29 10.88
CA PHE A 53 -1.52 -22.22 9.97
C PHE A 53 -0.54 -22.78 8.92
N PRO A 54 -1.03 -23.21 7.74
CA PRO A 54 -0.17 -23.74 6.70
C PRO A 54 0.62 -22.61 6.04
N LEU A 55 1.96 -22.73 5.97
CA LEU A 55 2.78 -21.79 5.21
C LEU A 55 2.59 -22.05 3.71
N THR A 56 1.80 -21.18 3.07
CA THR A 56 1.51 -21.21 1.63
C THR A 56 1.74 -19.84 1.01
N GLY A 57 1.95 -19.82 -0.31
CA GLY A 57 2.17 -18.58 -1.04
C GLY A 57 3.35 -17.77 -0.48
N ALA A 58 3.16 -16.47 -0.27
CA ALA A 58 4.18 -15.57 0.23
C ALA A 58 4.69 -15.92 1.65
N HIS A 59 3.96 -16.73 2.42
CA HIS A 59 4.38 -17.15 3.76
C HIS A 59 5.44 -18.25 3.75
N THR A 60 5.68 -18.92 2.61
CA THR A 60 6.65 -20.02 2.50
C THR A 60 8.10 -19.58 2.67
N THR A 61 8.39 -18.31 2.42
CA THR A 61 9.73 -17.71 2.53
C THR A 61 9.85 -16.77 3.73
N ALA A 62 8.84 -16.71 4.59
CA ALA A 62 8.85 -15.86 5.77
C ALA A 62 9.88 -16.38 6.78
N ALA A 63 10.74 -15.48 7.26
CA ALA A 63 11.67 -15.81 8.33
C ALA A 63 10.93 -16.03 9.66
N CYS A 64 11.37 -16.99 10.47
CA CYS A 64 10.70 -17.44 11.69
C CYS A 64 10.36 -16.29 12.65
N GLU A 65 11.32 -15.38 12.83
CA GLU A 65 11.22 -14.22 13.72
C GLU A 65 10.22 -13.15 13.25
N SER A 66 9.76 -13.22 11.99
CA SER A 66 8.74 -12.30 11.48
C SER A 66 7.36 -12.57 12.10
N CYS A 67 7.13 -13.80 12.59
CA CYS A 67 5.91 -14.18 13.30
C CYS A 67 6.19 -14.47 14.78
N HIS A 68 7.34 -15.08 15.09
CA HIS A 68 7.76 -15.45 16.43
C HIS A 68 8.69 -14.40 17.03
N THR A 69 8.16 -13.19 17.17
CA THR A 69 8.89 -12.03 17.66
C THR A 69 9.43 -12.29 19.07
N GLY A 70 10.74 -12.12 19.27
CA GLY A 70 11.41 -12.42 20.54
C GLY A 70 11.43 -13.91 20.89
N GLY A 71 11.26 -14.80 19.91
CA GLY A 71 11.21 -16.25 20.14
C GLY A 71 9.92 -16.73 20.80
N VAL A 72 8.86 -15.91 20.82
CA VAL A 72 7.58 -16.28 21.42
C VAL A 72 6.73 -17.01 20.38
N PHE A 73 6.56 -18.33 20.57
CA PHE A 73 5.78 -19.17 19.67
C PHE A 73 4.29 -19.24 20.05
N LYS A 74 4.01 -19.35 21.35
CA LYS A 74 2.64 -19.47 21.87
C LYS A 74 1.88 -18.16 21.69
N GLY A 75 0.65 -18.26 21.17
CA GLY A 75 -0.22 -17.09 20.97
C GLY A 75 0.05 -16.31 19.69
N THR A 76 0.94 -16.80 18.80
CA THR A 76 1.11 -16.23 17.45
C THR A 76 -0.25 -16.24 16.74
N PRO A 77 -0.75 -15.08 16.24
CA PRO A 77 -2.03 -15.02 15.57
C PRO A 77 -2.05 -15.89 14.31
N LYS A 78 -3.19 -16.54 14.04
CA LYS A 78 -3.40 -17.37 12.84
C LYS A 78 -4.39 -16.75 11.85
N THR A 79 -5.04 -15.66 12.24
CA THR A 79 -5.96 -14.92 11.39
C THR A 79 -5.19 -13.91 10.55
N CYS A 80 -5.66 -13.66 9.33
CA CYS A 80 -5.05 -12.70 8.42
C CYS A 80 -4.89 -11.33 9.09
N ALA A 81 -5.97 -10.82 9.71
CA ALA A 81 -5.97 -9.53 10.41
C ALA A 81 -5.11 -9.53 11.68
N GLY A 82 -4.86 -10.68 12.30
CA GLY A 82 -4.01 -10.77 13.50
C GLY A 82 -2.55 -10.38 13.22
N CYS A 83 -2.09 -10.56 11.98
CA CYS A 83 -0.75 -10.17 11.54
C CYS A 83 -0.78 -8.95 10.62
N HIS A 84 -1.67 -8.90 9.63
CA HIS A 84 -1.75 -7.84 8.62
C HIS A 84 -2.54 -6.60 9.09
N THR A 85 -2.28 -6.14 10.31
CA THR A 85 -2.83 -4.92 10.90
C THR A 85 -1.71 -4.05 11.44
N VAL A 86 -1.89 -2.74 11.35
CA VAL A 86 -0.94 -1.77 11.90
C VAL A 86 -0.76 -2.00 13.40
N GLY A 87 0.48 -2.05 13.86
CA GLY A 87 0.80 -2.26 15.28
C GLY A 87 0.73 -3.71 15.75
N SER A 88 0.53 -4.68 14.86
CA SER A 88 0.70 -6.09 15.22
C SER A 88 2.15 -6.39 15.60
N ARG A 89 2.35 -7.43 16.42
CA ARG A 89 3.70 -7.89 16.81
C ARG A 89 4.44 -8.59 15.67
N SER A 90 3.70 -9.04 14.65
CA SER A 90 4.22 -9.75 13.49
C SER A 90 4.64 -8.75 12.42
N ARG A 91 5.78 -8.97 11.78
CA ARG A 91 6.25 -8.09 10.69
C ARG A 91 5.52 -8.47 9.40
N ALA A 92 4.36 -7.86 9.18
CA ALA A 92 3.53 -8.07 8.01
C ALA A 92 3.00 -6.75 7.43
N THR A 93 2.77 -6.72 6.13
CA THR A 93 2.22 -5.54 5.44
C THR A 93 0.72 -5.42 5.76
N PRO A 94 0.25 -4.28 6.30
CA PRO A 94 -1.18 -4.09 6.57
C PRO A 94 -1.99 -3.85 5.28
N LYS A 95 -3.32 -3.80 5.41
CA LYS A 95 -4.21 -3.37 4.32
C LYS A 95 -3.75 -2.01 3.75
N PRO A 96 -3.63 -1.85 2.41
CA PRO A 96 -3.24 -0.58 1.81
C PRO A 96 -4.33 0.47 1.99
N ALA A 97 -3.96 1.76 1.91
CA ALA A 97 -4.89 2.88 2.13
C ALA A 97 -6.13 2.87 1.20
N ARG A 98 -5.98 2.34 -0.02
CA ARG A 98 -7.06 2.26 -1.02
C ARG A 98 -7.86 0.95 -0.93
N HIS A 99 -7.66 0.14 0.11
CA HIS A 99 -8.45 -1.06 0.35
C HIS A 99 -9.91 -0.69 0.68
N ILE A 100 -10.84 -1.56 0.28
CA ILE A 100 -12.26 -1.42 0.62
C ILE A 100 -12.41 -1.58 2.15
N GLN A 101 -13.08 -0.64 2.81
CA GLN A 101 -13.26 -0.71 4.26
C GLN A 101 -14.17 -1.89 4.61
N THR A 102 -13.60 -2.94 5.20
CA THR A 102 -14.33 -4.16 5.57
C THR A 102 -13.72 -4.81 6.80
N SER A 103 -14.61 -5.32 7.66
CA SER A 103 -14.32 -6.22 8.78
C SER A 103 -14.53 -7.70 8.41
N GLY A 104 -14.95 -7.98 7.18
CA GLY A 104 -15.14 -9.35 6.69
C GLY A 104 -13.84 -10.16 6.67
N ALA A 105 -14.01 -11.48 6.64
CA ALA A 105 -12.89 -12.42 6.58
C ALA A 105 -12.13 -12.25 5.26
N CYS A 106 -10.80 -12.30 5.28
CA CYS A 106 -9.98 -11.90 4.13
C CYS A 106 -10.15 -12.84 2.93
N GLU A 107 -10.35 -14.13 3.20
CA GLU A 107 -10.59 -15.19 2.23
C GLU A 107 -11.90 -15.02 1.45
N SER A 108 -12.84 -14.18 1.91
CA SER A 108 -14.05 -13.87 1.15
C SER A 108 -13.74 -13.10 -0.13
N CYS A 109 -12.56 -12.49 -0.23
CA CYS A 109 -12.12 -11.73 -1.40
C CYS A 109 -10.74 -12.18 -1.92
N HIS A 110 -9.82 -12.56 -1.02
CA HIS A 110 -8.46 -12.94 -1.36
C HIS A 110 -8.31 -14.47 -1.37
N SER A 111 -8.47 -15.09 -2.54
CA SER A 111 -8.40 -16.55 -2.69
C SER A 111 -6.97 -17.12 -2.75
N SER A 112 -5.94 -16.25 -2.81
CA SER A 112 -4.54 -16.66 -2.92
C SER A 112 -3.67 -15.91 -1.93
N THR A 113 -2.87 -16.66 -1.16
CA THR A 113 -1.82 -16.13 -0.27
C THR A 113 -0.53 -15.81 -1.02
N ALA A 114 -0.44 -16.09 -2.33
CA ALA A 114 0.73 -15.80 -3.15
C ALA A 114 0.68 -14.38 -3.73
N SER A 115 -0.40 -14.05 -4.45
CA SER A 115 -0.58 -12.72 -5.04
C SER A 115 -1.40 -11.78 -4.14
N PHE A 116 -2.27 -12.34 -3.31
CA PHE A 116 -3.25 -11.60 -2.50
C PHE A 116 -4.07 -10.58 -3.32
N GLN A 117 -4.21 -10.82 -4.63
CA GLN A 117 -4.98 -9.96 -5.53
C GLN A 117 -6.45 -10.41 -5.56
N VAL A 118 -7.36 -9.44 -5.64
CA VAL A 118 -8.77 -9.70 -5.98
C VAL A 118 -8.92 -9.53 -7.48
N ALA A 119 -9.54 -10.50 -8.17
CA ALA A 119 -9.77 -10.40 -9.60
C ALA A 119 -10.84 -9.35 -9.95
N ILE A 120 -12.00 -9.40 -9.27
CA ILE A 120 -13.14 -8.51 -9.50
C ILE A 120 -13.92 -8.35 -8.18
N PHE A 121 -14.31 -7.12 -7.82
CA PHE A 121 -15.27 -6.87 -6.75
C PHE A 121 -16.71 -7.04 -7.25
N ASN A 122 -17.53 -7.80 -6.52
CA ASN A 122 -18.92 -8.05 -6.87
C ASN A 122 -19.86 -7.10 -6.11
N HIS A 123 -20.70 -6.36 -6.84
CA HIS A 123 -21.67 -5.42 -6.26
C HIS A 123 -23.01 -6.07 -5.87
N THR A 124 -23.20 -7.37 -6.12
CA THR A 124 -24.43 -8.09 -5.75
C THR A 124 -24.72 -7.94 -4.26
N GLY A 125 -25.96 -7.56 -3.94
CA GLY A 125 -26.43 -7.35 -2.56
C GLY A 125 -26.18 -5.95 -2.00
N ILE A 126 -25.47 -5.08 -2.72
CA ILE A 126 -25.30 -3.67 -2.34
C ILE A 126 -26.48 -2.87 -2.89
N THR A 127 -27.32 -2.36 -1.98
CA THR A 127 -28.51 -1.57 -2.33
C THR A 127 -28.50 -0.14 -1.81
N ALA A 128 -27.58 0.20 -0.91
CA ALA A 128 -27.47 1.50 -0.27
C ALA A 128 -26.03 1.79 0.18
N GLY A 129 -25.76 3.04 0.58
CA GLY A 129 -24.48 3.44 1.14
C GLY A 129 -23.35 3.59 0.11
N CYS A 130 -23.68 3.81 -1.17
CA CYS A 130 -22.69 3.81 -2.26
C CYS A 130 -21.52 4.78 -2.01
N ALA A 131 -21.82 5.94 -1.39
CA ALA A 131 -20.85 6.98 -1.08
C ALA A 131 -19.75 6.54 -0.10
N SER A 132 -19.94 5.48 0.69
CA SER A 132 -18.89 4.99 1.61
C SER A 132 -17.69 4.41 0.86
N CYS A 133 -17.90 3.90 -0.36
CA CYS A 133 -16.87 3.36 -1.23
C CYS A 133 -16.56 4.31 -2.40
N HIS A 134 -17.58 4.94 -2.99
CA HIS A 134 -17.45 5.90 -4.10
C HIS A 134 -17.14 7.32 -3.58
N ASN A 135 -16.03 7.43 -2.86
CA ASN A 135 -15.59 8.62 -2.12
C ASN A 135 -14.37 9.32 -2.75
N ASN A 136 -14.03 8.99 -4.00
CA ASN A 136 -12.82 9.43 -4.72
C ASN A 136 -11.48 8.96 -4.11
N VAL A 137 -11.50 8.11 -3.09
CA VAL A 137 -10.31 7.46 -2.51
C VAL A 137 -10.29 5.98 -2.87
N THR A 138 -11.34 5.26 -2.48
CA THR A 138 -11.51 3.82 -2.70
C THR A 138 -12.03 3.56 -4.11
N ALA A 139 -13.11 4.25 -4.51
CA ALA A 139 -13.67 4.18 -5.85
C ALA A 139 -14.05 5.59 -6.36
N PRO A 140 -14.13 5.79 -7.69
CA PRO A 140 -14.57 7.05 -8.28
C PRO A 140 -15.95 7.46 -7.76
N GLY A 141 -16.10 8.70 -7.30
CA GLY A 141 -17.37 9.27 -6.87
C GLY A 141 -18.10 9.99 -8.00
N LYS A 142 -18.80 11.07 -7.65
CA LYS A 142 -19.46 11.97 -8.59
C LYS A 142 -18.40 12.64 -9.48
N SER A 143 -18.60 12.63 -10.81
CA SER A 143 -17.76 13.37 -11.74
C SER A 143 -18.07 14.87 -11.67
N SER A 144 -17.20 15.70 -12.27
CA SER A 144 -17.40 17.16 -12.36
C SER A 144 -18.66 17.56 -13.11
N SER A 145 -19.18 16.70 -13.99
CA SER A 145 -20.40 16.94 -14.77
C SER A 145 -21.67 16.38 -14.12
N HIS A 146 -21.57 15.83 -12.90
CA HIS A 146 -22.71 15.32 -12.16
C HIS A 146 -23.54 16.48 -11.59
N VAL A 147 -24.87 16.30 -11.47
CA VAL A 147 -25.76 17.26 -10.80
C VAL A 147 -25.30 17.54 -9.37
N ASN A 148 -25.28 18.80 -8.95
CA ASN A 148 -24.89 19.13 -7.59
C ASN A 148 -25.99 18.69 -6.60
N THR A 149 -25.71 17.68 -5.79
CA THR A 149 -26.67 17.11 -4.84
C THR A 149 -25.96 16.43 -3.67
N THR A 150 -26.59 16.47 -2.50
CA THR A 150 -26.19 15.72 -1.29
C THR A 150 -27.07 14.49 -1.05
N ALA A 151 -28.06 14.23 -1.92
CA ALA A 151 -28.93 13.06 -1.79
C ALA A 151 -28.13 11.74 -1.86
N PRO A 152 -28.61 10.66 -1.20
CA PRO A 152 -28.03 9.34 -1.31
C PRO A 152 -27.97 8.87 -2.77
N CYS A 153 -26.88 8.25 -3.19
CA CYS A 153 -26.68 7.83 -4.58
C CYS A 153 -27.80 6.92 -5.07
N GLU A 154 -28.21 5.99 -4.21
CA GLU A 154 -29.26 4.99 -4.40
C GLU A 154 -30.67 5.60 -4.56
N SER A 155 -30.87 6.90 -4.32
CA SER A 155 -32.13 7.56 -4.64
C SER A 155 -32.32 7.70 -6.16
N CYS A 156 -31.22 7.88 -6.89
CA CYS A 156 -31.21 8.11 -8.34
C CYS A 156 -30.61 6.94 -9.12
N HIS A 157 -29.51 6.35 -8.64
CA HIS A 157 -28.84 5.24 -9.28
C HIS A 157 -29.32 3.91 -8.70
N LYS A 158 -30.09 3.16 -9.50
CA LYS A 158 -30.68 1.87 -9.08
C LYS A 158 -29.90 0.64 -9.54
N SER A 159 -28.92 0.83 -10.44
CA SER A 159 -28.08 -0.24 -10.96
C SER A 159 -26.66 -0.11 -10.43
N THR A 160 -26.09 -1.26 -10.07
CA THR A 160 -24.69 -1.39 -9.64
C THR A 160 -23.77 -1.84 -10.77
N THR A 161 -24.32 -2.19 -11.93
CA THR A 161 -23.57 -2.58 -13.13
C THR A 161 -23.50 -1.46 -14.16
N SER A 162 -24.47 -0.53 -14.13
CA SER A 162 -24.50 0.67 -14.95
C SER A 162 -24.93 1.86 -14.10
N PHE A 163 -24.06 2.86 -13.98
CA PHE A 163 -24.40 4.13 -13.35
C PHE A 163 -25.12 5.09 -14.31
N LEU A 164 -25.39 4.65 -15.55
CA LEU A 164 -26.09 5.43 -16.57
C LEU A 164 -27.62 5.29 -16.41
N GLY A 165 -28.36 6.31 -16.86
CA GLY A 165 -29.81 6.27 -16.95
C GLY A 165 -30.57 6.82 -15.74
N ALA A 166 -29.89 7.36 -14.73
CA ALA A 166 -30.55 8.18 -13.72
C ALA A 166 -31.11 9.45 -14.39
N THR A 167 -32.42 9.64 -14.34
CA THR A 167 -33.08 10.84 -14.83
C THR A 167 -33.31 11.82 -13.68
N PHE A 168 -33.16 13.10 -13.96
CA PHE A 168 -33.49 14.18 -13.04
C PHE A 168 -34.69 14.95 -13.59
N SER A 169 -35.68 15.20 -12.75
CA SER A 169 -36.86 15.99 -13.10
C SER A 169 -36.83 17.35 -12.42
N HIS A 170 -37.20 18.39 -13.16
CA HIS A 170 -37.36 19.75 -12.63
C HIS A 170 -38.68 19.96 -11.89
N THR A 171 -39.62 19.01 -11.94
CA THR A 171 -40.92 19.15 -11.25
C THR A 171 -40.71 19.35 -9.75
N GLY A 172 -41.26 20.46 -9.22
CA GLY A 172 -41.15 20.83 -7.81
C GLY A 172 -39.94 21.69 -7.45
N ILE A 173 -39.03 21.95 -8.40
CA ILE A 173 -37.93 22.93 -8.22
C ILE A 173 -38.46 24.31 -8.61
N THR A 174 -38.66 25.19 -7.62
CA THR A 174 -39.18 26.56 -7.84
C THR A 174 -38.16 27.66 -7.52
N ALA A 175 -37.01 27.31 -6.95
CA ALA A 175 -35.92 28.23 -6.61
C ALA A 175 -34.56 27.52 -6.63
N GLY A 176 -33.47 28.29 -6.55
CA GLY A 176 -32.11 27.74 -6.46
C GLY A 176 -31.52 27.25 -7.79
N CYS A 177 -32.10 27.61 -8.94
CA CYS A 177 -31.64 27.15 -10.27
C CYS A 177 -30.14 27.39 -10.48
N ALA A 178 -29.64 28.56 -10.03
CA ALA A 178 -28.24 28.96 -10.16
C ALA A 178 -27.26 28.03 -9.44
N SER A 179 -27.67 27.27 -8.41
CA SER A 179 -26.77 26.33 -7.72
C SER A 179 -26.46 25.06 -8.54
N CYS A 180 -27.23 24.83 -9.60
CA CYS A 180 -27.03 23.73 -10.56
C CYS A 180 -26.65 24.25 -11.95
N HIS A 181 -27.20 25.40 -12.35
CA HIS A 181 -26.99 26.07 -13.63
C HIS A 181 -25.98 27.23 -13.49
N ASN A 182 -24.81 26.95 -12.92
CA ASN A 182 -23.78 27.96 -12.61
C ASN A 182 -23.38 28.80 -13.85
N ASN A 183 -24.01 29.98 -14.02
CA ASN A 183 -23.83 30.96 -15.10
C ASN A 183 -24.36 30.55 -16.50
N VAL A 184 -25.48 29.82 -16.55
CA VAL A 184 -26.29 29.65 -17.78
C VAL A 184 -27.59 30.43 -17.68
#